data_AF-A0AA40EKP3-F1
#
_entry.id   AF-A0AA40EKP3-F1
#
_cell.length_a   1.000
_cell.length_b   1.000
_cell.length_c   1.000
_cell.angle_alpha   90.00
_cell.angle_beta   90.00
_cell.angle_gamma   90.00
#
_symmetry.space_group_name_H-M   'P 1'
#
loop_
_entity.id
_entity.type
_entity.pdbx_description
1 polymer ?
#
loop_
_entity_poly.entity_id
_entity_poly.type
_entity_poly.pdbx_seq_one_letter_code
_entity_poly.pdbx_strand_id
1 'polypeptide(L)'
;MYLMSQPDEGGEDTAGWVVLSGWIPEGWGENKHRYWQSVGAWLFVLAVGRSEAWKRGVFNTAPVQYLGRISYALYLMHGPVMHTLGYAIERAVWGWTGTEGWAYDAGFVLSAMMVVPLVLWVSDVWWRAVDKPVVRFAKWVEEVCSV
;
A
#
# COMPACT_ATOMS: atom_id res chain seq x y z
N MET A 1 -10.08 1.65 15.28
CA MET A 1 -8.67 1.26 15.13
C MET A 1 -8.39 -0.12 15.70
N TYR A 2 -8.93 -0.51 16.87
CA TYR A 2 -8.69 -1.84 17.48
C TYR A 2 -8.88 -3.02 16.51
N LEU A 3 -9.99 -3.09 15.77
CA LEU A 3 -10.21 -4.18 14.81
C LEU A 3 -9.22 -4.22 13.63
N MET A 4 -8.58 -3.09 13.31
CA MET A 4 -7.58 -3.00 12.23
C MET A 4 -6.17 -3.39 12.69
N SER A 5 -5.97 -3.64 13.98
CA SER A 5 -4.69 -4.03 14.56
C SER A 5 -4.70 -5.47 15.08
N GLN A 6 -5.38 -6.37 14.38
CA GLN A 6 -5.35 -7.80 14.69
C GLN A 6 -3.91 -8.31 14.50
N PRO A 7 -3.33 -9.00 15.50
CA PRO A 7 -2.00 -9.60 15.34
C PRO A 7 -2.04 -10.76 14.35
N ASP A 8 -0.97 -10.89 13.57
CA ASP A 8 -0.86 -11.92 12.53
C ASP A 8 -0.70 -13.33 13.13
N GLU A 9 -0.03 -13.42 14.29
CA GLU A 9 0.18 -14.64 15.06
C GLU A 9 -0.22 -14.43 16.53
N GLY A 10 -0.60 -15.49 17.24
CA GLY A 10 -0.89 -15.43 18.69
C GLY A 10 -2.14 -14.63 19.08
N GLY A 11 -3.03 -14.33 18.13
CA GLY A 11 -4.32 -13.66 18.41
C GLY A 11 -5.24 -14.48 19.32
N GLU A 12 -5.03 -15.79 19.41
CA GLU A 12 -5.77 -16.70 20.29
C GLU A 12 -5.31 -16.64 21.75
N ASP A 13 -4.07 -16.18 22.00
CA ASP A 13 -3.50 -16.05 23.35
C ASP A 13 -3.51 -14.61 23.87
N THR A 14 -3.75 -13.64 22.98
CA THR A 14 -3.69 -12.21 23.31
C THR A 14 -5.00 -11.73 23.94
N ALA A 15 -4.92 -11.16 25.14
CA ALA A 15 -6.07 -10.60 25.85
C ALA A 15 -6.89 -9.63 24.97
N GLY A 16 -8.21 -9.82 24.94
CA GLY A 16 -9.15 -9.11 24.06
C GLY A 16 -9.32 -9.76 22.69
N TRP A 17 -8.24 -10.25 22.08
CA TRP A 17 -8.31 -10.97 20.80
C TRP A 17 -8.77 -12.42 20.94
N VAL A 18 -8.59 -13.06 22.11
CA VAL A 18 -9.08 -14.42 22.40
C VAL A 18 -10.58 -14.59 22.08
N VAL A 19 -11.40 -13.58 22.42
CA VAL A 19 -12.85 -13.63 22.18
C VAL A 19 -13.15 -13.41 20.70
N LEU A 20 -12.45 -12.45 20.08
CA LEU A 20 -12.64 -12.10 18.68
C LEU A 20 -12.17 -13.23 17.73
N SER A 21 -11.06 -13.90 18.05
CA SER A 21 -10.53 -15.03 17.28
C SER A 21 -11.49 -16.22 17.29
N GLY A 22 -12.18 -16.46 18.40
CA GLY A 22 -13.23 -17.50 18.50
C GLY A 22 -14.46 -17.27 17.62
N TRP A 23 -14.67 -16.04 17.12
CA TRP A 23 -15.78 -15.71 16.20
C TRP A 23 -15.39 -15.76 14.73
N ILE A 24 -14.12 -16.03 14.41
CA ILE A 24 -13.65 -16.12 13.03
C ILE A 24 -14.11 -17.46 12.43
N PRO A 25 -14.83 -17.46 11.29
CA PRO A 25 -15.24 -18.71 10.65
C PRO A 25 -14.03 -19.55 10.21
N GLU A 26 -14.11 -20.87 10.38
CA GLU A 26 -13.03 -21.82 10.04
C GLU A 26 -12.59 -21.76 8.57
N GLY A 27 -13.49 -21.33 7.67
CA GLY A 27 -13.20 -21.17 6.23
C GLY A 27 -12.13 -20.14 5.88
N TRP A 28 -11.65 -19.34 6.84
CA TRP A 28 -10.54 -18.40 6.63
C TRP A 28 -9.15 -19.06 6.69
N GLY A 29 -9.03 -20.30 7.16
CA GLY A 29 -7.79 -21.09 7.12
C GLY A 29 -6.58 -20.33 7.69
N GLU A 30 -5.51 -20.19 6.89
CA GLU A 30 -4.29 -19.46 7.26
C GLU A 30 -4.46 -17.93 7.30
N ASN A 31 -5.54 -17.40 6.69
CA ASN A 31 -5.79 -15.96 6.58
C ASN A 31 -6.66 -15.39 7.71
N LYS A 32 -6.84 -16.10 8.83
CA LYS A 32 -7.68 -15.66 9.96
C LYS A 32 -7.34 -14.25 10.47
N HIS A 33 -6.05 -13.87 10.45
CA HIS A 33 -5.60 -12.53 10.86
C HIS A 33 -6.22 -11.38 10.05
N ARG A 34 -6.69 -11.66 8.83
CA ARG A 34 -7.28 -10.66 7.93
C ARG A 34 -8.77 -10.45 8.17
N TYR A 35 -9.45 -11.33 8.92
CA TYR A 35 -10.90 -11.25 9.10
C TYR A 35 -11.32 -9.96 9.80
N TRP A 36 -10.82 -9.71 11.01
CA TRP A 36 -11.18 -8.49 11.74
C TRP A 36 -10.57 -7.24 11.13
N GLN A 37 -9.39 -7.35 10.50
CA GLN A 37 -8.81 -6.25 9.73
C GLN A 37 -9.74 -5.84 8.57
N SER A 38 -10.36 -6.79 7.87
CA SER A 38 -11.32 -6.51 6.78
C SER A 38 -12.58 -5.82 7.30
N VAL A 39 -13.14 -6.31 8.41
CA VAL A 39 -14.31 -5.70 9.06
C VAL A 39 -13.97 -4.28 9.54
N GLY A 40 -12.81 -4.11 10.16
CA GLY A 40 -12.30 -2.82 10.61
C GLY A 40 -12.09 -1.83 9.46
N ALA A 41 -11.55 -2.29 8.33
CA ALA A 41 -11.39 -1.49 7.13
C ALA A 41 -12.75 -1.05 6.55
N TRP A 42 -13.74 -1.93 6.51
CA TRP A 42 -15.08 -1.59 6.05
C TRP A 42 -15.74 -0.51 6.93
N LEU A 43 -15.70 -0.69 8.26
CA LEU A 43 -16.20 0.30 9.22
C LEU A 43 -15.46 1.64 9.09
N PHE A 44 -14.14 1.60 8.89
CA PHE A 44 -13.33 2.80 8.70
C PHE A 44 -13.73 3.56 7.44
N VAL A 45 -13.89 2.88 6.31
CA VAL A 45 -14.36 3.50 5.05
C VAL A 45 -15.73 4.13 5.23
N LEU A 46 -16.67 3.45 5.92
CA LEU A 46 -17.99 4.01 6.22
C LEU A 46 -17.92 5.25 7.12
N ALA A 47 -17.09 5.23 8.15
CA ALA A 47 -16.90 6.35 9.07
C ALA A 47 -16.28 7.56 8.36
N VAL A 48 -15.23 7.34 7.56
CA VAL A 48 -14.58 8.38 6.76
C VAL A 48 -15.53 8.94 5.71
N GLY A 49 -16.30 8.09 5.02
CA GLY A 49 -17.25 8.50 4.00
C GLY A 49 -18.33 9.46 4.54
N ARG A 50 -18.72 9.29 5.81
CA ARG A 50 -19.70 10.16 6.50
C ARG A 50 -19.09 11.39 7.18
N SER A 51 -17.77 11.46 7.35
CA SER A 51 -17.11 12.58 8.02
C SER A 51 -16.59 13.62 7.03
N GLU A 52 -17.26 14.78 6.94
CA GLU A 52 -16.83 15.89 6.10
C GLU A 52 -15.45 16.45 6.49
N ALA A 53 -15.13 16.43 7.79
CA ALA A 53 -13.84 16.90 8.29
C ALA A 53 -12.68 16.06 7.77
N TRP A 54 -12.81 14.74 7.75
CA TRP A 54 -11.77 13.84 7.26
C TRP A 54 -11.63 13.88 5.75
N LYS A 55 -12.77 13.88 5.03
CA LYS A 55 -12.78 14.01 3.58
C LYS A 55 -12.07 15.30 3.15
N ARG A 56 -12.44 16.44 3.72
CA ARG A 56 -11.89 17.75 3.33
C ARG A 56 -10.47 17.97 3.86
N GLY A 57 -10.19 17.57 5.10
CA GLY A 57 -8.92 17.85 5.77
C GLY A 57 -7.76 16.96 5.31
N VAL A 58 -8.04 15.71 4.93
CA VAL A 58 -6.99 14.72 4.60
C VAL A 58 -7.13 14.23 3.17
N PHE A 59 -8.28 13.64 2.81
CA PHE A 59 -8.40 12.88 1.56
C PHE A 59 -8.56 13.74 0.29
N ASN A 60 -9.15 14.93 0.40
CA ASN A 60 -9.32 15.85 -0.73
C ASN A 60 -8.14 16.81 -0.92
N THR A 61 -7.01 16.56 -0.26
CA THR A 61 -5.79 17.34 -0.47
C THR A 61 -5.12 16.95 -1.79
N ALA A 62 -4.49 17.92 -2.45
CA ALA A 62 -3.78 17.69 -3.71
C ALA A 62 -2.75 16.53 -3.69
N PRO A 63 -1.88 16.38 -2.66
CA PRO A 63 -0.93 15.27 -2.62
C PRO A 63 -1.62 13.90 -2.50
N VAL A 64 -2.67 13.78 -1.67
CA VAL A 64 -3.39 12.50 -1.51
C VAL A 64 -4.13 12.12 -2.79
N GLN A 65 -4.77 13.09 -3.46
CA GLN A 65 -5.41 12.87 -4.77
C GLN A 65 -4.40 12.55 -5.88
N TYR A 66 -3.19 13.09 -5.81
CA TYR A 66 -2.11 12.71 -6.72
C TYR A 66 -1.69 11.24 -6.51
N LEU A 67 -1.44 10.84 -5.27
CA LEU A 67 -1.11 9.45 -4.93
C LEU A 67 -2.23 8.49 -5.32
N GLY A 68 -3.50 8.88 -5.12
CA GLY A 68 -4.67 8.12 -5.58
C GLY A 68 -4.69 7.91 -7.10
N ARG A 69 -4.36 8.94 -7.89
CA ARG A 69 -4.32 8.85 -9.36
C ARG A 69 -3.25 7.90 -9.89
N ILE A 70 -2.09 7.85 -9.24
CA ILE A 70 -0.99 6.96 -9.65
C ILE A 70 -0.99 5.62 -8.89
N SER A 71 -1.96 5.36 -8.02
CA SER A 71 -1.96 4.20 -7.10
C SER A 71 -1.82 2.86 -7.81
N TYR A 72 -2.53 2.67 -8.94
CA TYR A 72 -2.43 1.46 -9.74
C TYR A 72 -1.04 1.30 -10.38
N ALA A 73 -0.52 2.38 -10.97
CA ALA A 73 0.83 2.40 -11.53
C ALA A 73 1.90 2.15 -10.45
N LEU A 74 1.70 2.70 -9.26
CA LEU A 74 2.57 2.49 -8.10
C LEU A 74 2.59 1.03 -7.66
N TYR A 75 1.41 0.41 -7.55
CA TYR A 75 1.29 -1.02 -7.26
C TYR A 75 1.97 -1.88 -8.33
N LEU A 76 1.86 -1.53 -9.61
CA LEU A 76 2.48 -2.32 -10.66
C LEU A 76 4.00 -2.14 -10.73
N MET A 77 4.49 -0.89 -10.57
CA MET A 77 5.89 -0.56 -10.81
C MET A 77 6.80 -0.71 -9.59
N HIS A 78 6.27 -0.74 -8.36
CA HIS A 78 7.12 -0.89 -7.17
C HIS A 78 7.96 -2.18 -7.22
N GLY A 79 7.36 -3.32 -7.58
CA GLY A 79 8.06 -4.61 -7.70
C GLY A 79 9.21 -4.57 -8.70
N PRO A 80 8.96 -4.27 -9.99
CA PRO A 80 9.99 -4.14 -11.00
C PRO A 80 11.13 -3.18 -10.60
N VAL A 81 10.80 -2.02 -10.03
CA VAL A 81 11.81 -1.03 -9.61
C VAL A 81 12.65 -1.57 -8.45
N MET A 82 12.03 -2.23 -7.45
CA MET A 82 12.77 -2.85 -6.35
C MET A 82 13.74 -3.92 -6.86
N HIS A 83 13.28 -4.80 -7.75
CA HIS A 83 14.09 -5.89 -8.28
C HIS A 83 15.23 -5.42 -9.21
N THR A 84 15.05 -4.33 -9.95
CA THR A 84 16.03 -3.85 -10.93
C THR A 84 17.02 -2.83 -10.36
N LEU A 85 16.53 -1.89 -9.54
CA LEU A 85 17.32 -0.76 -9.04
C LEU A 85 17.37 -0.73 -7.51
N GLY A 86 16.27 -1.09 -6.83
CA GLY A 86 16.16 -1.03 -5.38
C GLY A 86 17.24 -1.84 -4.67
N TYR A 87 17.37 -3.13 -4.99
CA TYR A 87 18.39 -3.99 -4.37
C TYR A 87 19.83 -3.57 -4.71
N ALA A 88 20.05 -2.97 -5.88
CA ALA A 88 21.36 -2.46 -6.24
C ALA A 88 21.73 -1.23 -5.41
N ILE A 89 20.79 -0.29 -5.24
CA ILE A 89 20.95 0.91 -4.41
C ILE A 89 21.17 0.51 -2.95
N GLU A 90 20.36 -0.39 -2.41
CA GLU A 90 20.46 -0.85 -1.03
C GLU A 90 21.82 -1.50 -0.74
N ARG A 91 22.29 -2.38 -1.64
CA ARG A 91 23.63 -2.98 -1.54
C ARG A 91 24.74 -1.95 -1.59
N ALA A 92 24.63 -0.95 -2.47
CA ALA A 92 25.63 0.11 -2.58
C ALA A 92 25.68 0.98 -1.32
N VAL A 93 24.50 1.35 -0.80
CA VAL A 93 24.37 2.17 0.41
C VAL A 93 24.91 1.44 1.64
N TRP A 94 24.59 0.16 1.83
CA TRP A 94 25.17 -0.64 2.92
C TRP A 94 26.66 -0.92 2.74
N GLY A 95 27.15 -0.97 1.50
CA GLY A 95 28.60 -1.01 1.23
C GLY A 95 29.35 0.23 1.75
N TRP A 96 28.67 1.37 1.88
CA TRP A 96 29.28 2.62 2.38
C TRP A 96 29.00 2.89 3.86
N THR A 97 27.80 2.56 4.33
CA THR A 97 27.39 2.80 5.73
C THR A 97 27.88 1.71 6.67
N GLY A 98 27.86 0.45 6.24
CA GLY A 98 28.11 -0.72 7.07
C GLY A 98 26.81 -1.46 7.42
N THR A 99 26.95 -2.72 7.84
CA THR A 99 25.81 -3.64 8.06
C THR A 99 25.57 -3.96 9.52
N GLU A 100 26.15 -3.21 10.46
CA GLU A 100 26.11 -3.53 11.89
C GLU A 100 25.58 -2.36 12.73
N GLY A 101 24.75 -2.69 13.72
CA GLY A 101 24.20 -1.73 14.69
C GLY A 101 23.47 -0.56 14.04
N TRP A 102 23.74 0.65 14.53
CA TRP A 102 23.10 1.88 14.04
C TRP A 102 23.41 2.20 12.57
N ALA A 103 24.52 1.69 12.03
CA ALA A 103 24.91 1.91 10.65
C ALA A 103 23.98 1.17 9.67
N TYR A 104 23.47 0.01 10.06
CA TYR A 104 22.46 -0.73 9.30
C TYR A 104 21.18 0.09 9.15
N ASP A 105 20.67 0.63 10.27
CA ASP A 105 19.46 1.47 10.29
C ASP A 105 19.65 2.73 9.46
N ALA A 106 20.81 3.38 9.58
CA ALA A 106 21.15 4.56 8.78
C ALA A 106 21.21 4.23 7.27
N GLY A 107 21.80 3.09 6.91
CA GLY A 107 21.85 2.61 5.53
C GLY A 107 20.46 2.28 4.99
N PHE A 108 19.59 1.67 5.80
CA PHE A 108 18.20 1.40 5.42
C PHE A 108 17.43 2.70 5.14
N VAL A 109 17.52 3.68 6.05
CA VAL A 109 16.84 4.98 5.88
C VAL A 109 17.37 5.71 4.64
N LEU A 110 18.68 5.71 4.44
CA LEU A 110 19.30 6.36 3.28
C LEU A 110 18.89 5.69 1.97
N SER A 111 18.88 4.36 1.93
CA SER A 111 18.38 3.59 0.78
C SER A 111 16.90 3.90 0.51
N ALA A 112 16.05 3.90 1.54
CA ALA A 112 14.62 4.23 1.42
C ALA A 112 14.40 5.64 0.88
N MET A 113 15.20 6.62 1.32
CA MET A 113 15.17 8.00 0.80
C MET A 113 15.53 8.10 -0.69
N MET A 114 16.24 7.13 -1.24
CA MET A 114 16.56 7.07 -2.67
C MET A 114 15.53 6.25 -3.46
N VAL A 115 15.15 5.08 -2.94
CA VAL A 115 14.28 4.12 -3.65
C VAL A 115 12.83 4.60 -3.67
N VAL A 116 12.31 5.19 -2.59
CA VAL A 116 10.91 5.63 -2.53
C VAL A 116 10.61 6.73 -3.57
N PRO A 117 11.40 7.81 -3.69
CA PRO A 117 11.19 8.79 -4.76
C PRO A 117 11.36 8.19 -6.17
N LEU A 118 12.30 7.27 -6.35
CA LEU A 118 12.51 6.58 -7.62
C LEU A 118 11.26 5.78 -8.03
N VAL A 119 10.69 4.99 -7.11
CA VAL A 119 9.45 4.25 -7.33
C VAL A 119 8.30 5.21 -7.67
N LEU A 120 8.13 6.29 -6.91
CA LEU A 120 7.10 7.30 -7.20
C LEU A 120 7.27 7.94 -8.58
N TRP A 121 8.51 8.26 -8.97
CA TRP A 121 8.81 8.86 -10.26
C TRP A 121 8.53 7.91 -11.42
N VAL A 122 9.04 6.67 -11.36
CA VAL A 122 8.79 5.66 -12.41
C VAL A 122 7.29 5.39 -12.54
N SER A 123 6.58 5.35 -11.42
CA SER A 123 5.12 5.14 -11.40
C SER A 123 4.35 6.30 -12.05
N ASP A 124 4.75 7.55 -11.82
CA ASP A 124 4.15 8.71 -12.50
C ASP A 124 4.44 8.70 -14.01
N VAL A 125 5.65 8.33 -14.43
CA VAL A 125 5.99 8.17 -15.85
C VAL A 125 5.12 7.08 -16.49
N TRP A 126 5.02 5.91 -15.86
CA TRP A 126 4.18 4.80 -16.34
C TRP A 126 2.71 5.21 -16.45
N TRP A 127 2.20 5.91 -15.43
CA TRP A 127 0.82 6.40 -15.43
C TRP A 127 0.54 7.34 -16.62
N ARG A 128 1.47 8.26 -16.92
CA ARG A 128 1.32 9.21 -18.04
C ARG A 128 1.47 8.53 -19.40
N ALA A 129 2.44 7.63 -19.52
CA ALA A 129 2.84 7.04 -20.79
C ALA A 129 2.00 5.83 -21.20
N VAL A 130 1.50 5.05 -20.24
CA VAL A 130 0.82 3.76 -20.51
C VAL A 130 -0.60 3.76 -19.98
N ASP A 131 -0.79 4.00 -18.68
CA ASP A 131 -2.10 3.82 -18.03
C ASP A 131 -3.17 4.76 -18.62
N LYS A 132 -2.88 6.07 -18.70
CA LYS A 132 -3.79 7.05 -19.30
C LYS A 132 -4.18 6.73 -20.75
N PRO A 133 -3.24 6.48 -21.68
CA PRO A 133 -3.59 6.08 -23.05
C PRO A 133 -4.43 4.81 -23.10
N VAL A 134 -4.10 3.80 -22.30
CA VAL A 134 -4.84 2.52 -22.27
C VAL A 134 -6.28 2.73 -21.82
N VAL A 135 -6.52 3.53 -20.78
CA VAL A 135 -7.88 3.86 -20.33
C VAL A 135 -8.67 4.61 -21.41
N ARG A 136 -8.03 5.54 -22.12
CA ARG A 136 -8.67 6.25 -23.24
C ARG A 136 -9.01 5.31 -24.38
N PHE A 137 -8.11 4.39 -24.71
CA PHE A 137 -8.35 3.37 -25.73
C PHE A 137 -9.51 2.45 -25.33
N ALA A 138 -9.55 1.98 -24.08
CA ALA A 138 -10.63 1.13 -23.59
C ALA A 138 -12.00 1.82 -23.68
N LYS A 139 -12.09 3.09 -23.28
CA LYS A 139 -13.33 3.89 -23.42
C LYS A 139 -13.76 4.07 -24.87
N TRP A 140 -12.81 4.31 -25.76
CA TRP A 140 -13.11 4.40 -27.18
C TRP A 140 -13.66 3.07 -27.74
N VAL A 141 -13.08 1.93 -27.34
CA VAL A 141 -13.62 0.61 -27.71
C VAL A 141 -15.02 0.39 -27.15
N GLU A 142 -15.26 0.77 -25.91
CA GLU A 142 -16.59 0.70 -25.27
C GLU A 142 -17.63 1.47 -26.09
N GLU A 143 -17.34 2.73 -26.45
CA GLU A 143 -18.24 3.57 -27.26
C GLU A 143 -18.53 2.99 -28.65
N VAL A 144 -17.55 2.29 -29.26
CA VAL A 144 -17.73 1.66 -30.58
C VAL A 144 -18.53 0.36 -30.49
N CYS A 145 -18.42 -0.39 -29.38
CA CYS A 145 -19.01 -1.72 -29.24
C CYS A 145 -20.33 -1.75 -28.46
N SER A 146 -20.61 -0.75 -27.62
CA SER A 146 -21.91 -0.60 -26.95
C SER A 146 -22.91 0.06 -27.91
N VAL A 147 -23.46 -0.75 -28.82
CA VAL A 147 -24.68 -0.44 -29.60
C VAL A 147 -25.91 -0.68 -28.73
#